data_AF-A0A3M0ZS71-F1
#
_entry.id   AF-A0A3M0ZS71-F1
#
_cell.length_a   1.000
_cell.length_b   1.000
_cell.length_c   1.000
_cell.angle_alpha   90.00
_cell.angle_beta   90.00
_cell.angle_gamma   90.00
#
_symmetry.space_group_name_H-M   'P 1'
#
loop_
_entity.id
_entity.type
_entity.pdbx_description
1 polymer ?
#
loop_
_entity_poly.entity_id
_entity_poly.type
_entity_poly.pdbx_seq_one_letter_code
_entity_poly.pdbx_strand_id
1 'polypeptide(L)'
;MTSSDRQGAAALAETQAGAVAGAVRILADGLRELEFEAALRAVRHLSGGRGRRWIRPLMLLCAPLLGALDDRSKRALAEATGGEHVFSAETATALNILLDFLLYPVLGYLAGLAAGNPPLTESDRGWILLGIMLATGETLVRLREGIFGARPANQIRLGGSLYGTPVGWLLAPLIERVVRWRRSGVIPVDGYFTPEFESKRERERRYGEVYAVEEHDGGAYIRMELPRRIPPSAARDRLGLSEEMPDYDLKIAIEPEQVVVRGSVPDPDVRAVFAVSPACPTDFETRIPVAGPVAGYAWRYRDKLLEIVVVRKGALADENGSNHRARG
;
A
#
# COMPACT_ATOMS: atom_id res chain seq x y z
N MET A 1 -0.07 47.89 -36.70
CA MET A 1 0.29 46.94 -35.62
C MET A 1 1.80 46.78 -35.65
N THR A 2 2.46 47.42 -34.70
CA THR A 2 3.90 47.69 -34.64
C THR A 2 4.67 46.46 -34.15
N SER A 3 5.94 46.34 -34.53
CA SER A 3 6.80 45.18 -34.20
C SER A 3 7.11 45.03 -32.70
N SER A 4 6.55 45.90 -31.86
CA SER A 4 6.61 45.87 -30.39
C SER A 4 5.68 44.81 -29.78
N ASP A 5 4.59 44.43 -30.44
CA ASP A 5 3.61 43.46 -29.89
C ASP A 5 4.07 42.00 -30.01
N ARG A 6 5.03 41.70 -30.90
CA ARG A 6 5.58 40.34 -31.06
C ARG A 6 6.69 40.01 -30.05
N GLN A 7 7.34 41.01 -29.46
CA GLN A 7 8.36 40.78 -28.42
C GLN A 7 7.74 40.54 -27.03
N GLY A 8 6.54 41.05 -26.75
CA GLY A 8 5.81 40.76 -25.51
C GLY A 8 5.23 39.34 -25.46
N ALA A 9 4.83 38.77 -26.60
CA ALA A 9 4.27 37.42 -26.65
C ALA A 9 5.33 36.30 -26.57
N ALA A 10 6.56 36.57 -27.03
CA ALA A 10 7.68 35.62 -26.89
C ALA A 10 8.22 35.55 -25.45
N ALA A 11 8.21 36.67 -24.71
CA ALA A 11 8.62 36.71 -23.31
C ALA A 11 7.61 36.05 -22.35
N LEU A 12 6.32 36.00 -22.72
CA LEU A 12 5.29 35.31 -21.94
C LEU A 12 5.22 33.80 -22.25
N ALA A 13 5.74 33.35 -23.40
CA ALA A 13 5.81 31.93 -23.77
C ALA A 13 7.03 31.20 -23.18
N GLU A 14 8.11 31.91 -22.85
CA GLU A 14 9.27 31.31 -22.15
C GLU A 14 9.06 31.13 -20.63
N THR A 15 7.99 31.69 -20.06
CA THR A 15 7.71 31.58 -18.61
C THR A 15 6.98 30.29 -18.22
N GLN A 16 6.63 29.42 -19.18
CA GLN A 16 5.97 28.13 -18.90
C GLN A 16 6.73 26.87 -19.39
N ALA A 17 7.96 27.01 -19.88
CA ALA A 17 8.76 25.88 -20.38
C ALA A 17 10.12 25.70 -19.69
N GLY A 18 10.33 26.32 -18.53
CA GLY A 18 11.56 26.20 -17.74
C GLY A 18 11.28 25.67 -16.35
N ALA A 19 11.27 24.35 -16.18
CA ALA A 19 11.51 23.75 -14.86
C ALA A 19 12.96 24.08 -14.46
N VAL A 20 13.13 25.26 -13.85
CA VAL A 20 14.41 25.76 -13.35
C VAL A 20 14.85 24.86 -12.20
N ALA A 21 15.94 24.16 -12.44
CA ALA A 21 16.73 23.47 -11.44
C ALA A 21 17.10 24.42 -10.29
N GLY A 22 16.93 23.96 -9.04
CA GLY A 22 17.70 24.48 -7.90
C GLY A 22 17.06 25.52 -6.98
N ALA A 23 15.73 25.69 -6.92
CA ALA A 23 15.09 26.57 -5.94
C ALA A 23 14.18 25.80 -4.99
N VAL A 24 14.64 25.58 -3.74
CA VAL A 24 13.77 25.19 -2.63
C VAL A 24 12.81 26.35 -2.36
N ARG A 25 11.54 26.25 -2.76
CA ARG A 25 10.53 27.26 -2.42
C ARG A 25 10.01 26.97 -1.02
N ILE A 26 10.23 27.91 -0.11
CA ILE A 26 9.66 27.86 1.24
C ILE A 26 8.22 28.40 1.12
N LEU A 27 7.26 27.54 1.41
CA LEU A 27 5.83 27.86 1.50
C LEU A 27 5.50 28.27 2.95
N ALA A 28 4.28 28.78 3.16
CA ALA A 28 3.80 29.14 4.49
C ALA A 28 3.97 27.97 5.49
N ASP A 29 4.13 28.30 6.78
CA ASP A 29 4.32 27.35 7.90
C ASP A 29 5.63 26.55 7.90
N GLY A 30 6.63 26.96 7.11
CA GLY A 30 7.95 26.34 7.06
C GLY A 30 8.01 25.07 6.19
N LEU A 31 6.95 24.81 5.44
CA LEU A 31 6.86 23.75 4.44
C LEU A 31 7.83 24.05 3.28
N ARG A 32 8.61 23.07 2.85
CA ARG A 32 9.59 23.24 1.76
C ARG A 32 9.18 22.46 0.53
N GLU A 33 9.08 23.13 -0.61
CA GLU A 33 9.07 22.47 -1.91
C GLU A 33 10.50 22.01 -2.22
N LEU A 34 10.69 20.70 -2.33
CA LEU A 34 12.00 20.06 -2.50
C LEU A 34 12.19 19.64 -3.95
N GLU A 35 13.44 19.40 -4.35
CA GLU A 35 13.70 18.69 -5.60
C GLU A 35 13.17 17.25 -5.50
N PHE A 36 12.45 16.79 -6.52
CA PHE A 36 11.79 15.48 -6.51
C PHE A 36 12.75 14.33 -6.20
N GLU A 37 13.90 14.26 -6.86
CA GLU A 37 14.86 13.18 -6.66
C GLU A 37 15.52 13.25 -5.27
N ALA A 38 15.76 14.46 -4.74
CA ALA A 38 16.27 14.63 -3.38
C ALA A 38 15.23 14.18 -2.33
N ALA A 39 13.97 14.59 -2.49
CA ALA A 39 12.88 14.18 -1.62
C ALA A 39 12.66 12.66 -1.67
N LEU A 40 12.63 12.09 -2.88
CA LEU A 40 12.46 10.64 -3.07
C LEU A 40 13.60 9.86 -2.43
N ARG A 41 14.85 10.32 -2.59
CA ARG A 41 16.00 9.74 -1.90
C ARG A 41 15.87 9.88 -0.38
N ALA A 42 15.49 11.02 0.17
CA ALA A 42 15.34 11.18 1.62
C ALA A 42 14.30 10.19 2.20
N VAL A 43 13.14 10.06 1.53
CA VAL A 43 12.07 9.14 1.93
C VAL A 43 12.49 7.67 1.78
N ARG A 44 13.14 7.31 0.65
CA ARG A 44 13.61 5.94 0.39
C ARG A 44 14.85 5.57 1.20
N HIS A 45 15.76 6.48 1.51
CA HIS A 45 16.96 6.20 2.29
C HIS A 45 16.61 5.96 3.77
N LEU A 46 15.55 6.60 4.27
CA LEU A 46 14.96 6.33 5.58
C LEU A 46 14.12 5.05 5.61
N SER A 47 13.74 4.49 4.45
CA SER A 47 13.09 3.18 4.35
C SER A 47 13.97 2.00 4.78
N GLY A 48 15.25 2.26 5.12
CA GLY A 48 16.21 1.30 5.66
C GLY A 48 16.48 1.46 7.15
N GLY A 49 15.57 2.08 7.92
CA GLY A 49 15.71 2.30 9.35
C GLY A 49 16.20 1.06 10.10
N ARG A 50 17.02 1.25 11.14
CA ARG A 50 17.66 0.19 11.96
C ARG A 50 16.68 -0.92 12.39
N GLY A 51 15.39 -0.60 12.53
CA GLY A 51 14.31 -1.55 12.82
C GLY A 51 14.04 -2.56 11.70
N ARG A 52 14.12 -2.16 10.42
CA ARG A 52 13.79 -3.02 9.27
C ARG A 52 14.80 -4.16 9.05
N ARG A 53 16.05 -3.97 9.48
CA ARG A 53 17.09 -5.03 9.48
C ARG A 53 16.71 -6.22 10.37
N TRP A 54 16.02 -5.96 11.48
CA TRP A 54 15.61 -6.99 12.43
C TRP A 54 14.25 -7.61 12.09
N ILE A 55 13.44 -6.95 11.26
CA ILE A 55 12.09 -7.43 10.94
C ILE A 55 12.12 -8.70 10.09
N ARG A 56 13.03 -8.80 9.12
CA ARG A 56 13.18 -10.03 8.32
C ARG A 56 13.51 -11.26 9.18
N PRO A 57 14.57 -11.25 10.01
CA PRO A 57 14.87 -12.39 10.86
C PRO A 57 13.78 -12.62 11.92
N LEU A 58 13.15 -11.56 12.45
CA LEU A 58 12.06 -11.70 13.41
C LEU A 58 10.81 -12.34 12.77
N MET A 59 10.45 -11.94 11.56
CA MET A 59 9.33 -12.53 10.82
C MET A 59 9.58 -13.99 10.47
N LEU A 60 10.81 -14.35 10.09
CA LEU A 60 11.20 -15.73 9.85
C LEU A 60 11.15 -16.57 11.14
N LEU A 61 11.67 -16.04 12.25
CA LEU A 61 11.65 -16.72 13.55
C LEU A 61 10.23 -16.91 14.09
N CYS A 62 9.37 -15.91 13.89
CA CYS A 62 7.97 -15.95 14.29
C CYS A 62 7.05 -16.57 13.23
N ALA A 63 7.56 -16.99 12.07
CA ALA A 63 6.73 -17.52 10.97
C ALA A 63 5.80 -18.68 11.40
N PRO A 64 6.24 -19.64 12.24
CA PRO A 64 5.35 -20.67 12.76
C PRO A 64 4.20 -20.08 13.59
N LEU A 65 4.46 -19.09 14.45
CA LEU A 65 3.41 -18.43 15.25
C LEU A 65 2.48 -17.58 14.40
N LEU A 66 3.01 -16.86 13.41
CA LEU A 66 2.24 -16.03 12.50
C LEU A 66 1.35 -16.87 11.56
N GLY A 67 1.74 -18.11 11.26
CA GLY A 67 0.92 -19.04 10.50
C GLY A 67 -0.37 -19.46 11.20
N ALA A 68 -0.46 -19.29 12.53
CA ALA A 68 -1.67 -19.51 13.31
C ALA A 68 -2.77 -18.48 13.00
N LEU A 69 -2.41 -17.30 12.50
CA LEU A 69 -3.36 -16.21 12.24
C LEU A 69 -4.37 -16.57 11.15
N ASP A 70 -5.47 -15.82 11.10
CA ASP A 70 -6.47 -15.91 10.05
C ASP A 70 -5.90 -15.48 8.67
N ASP A 71 -6.57 -15.89 7.61
CA ASP A 71 -6.14 -15.65 6.22
C ASP A 71 -5.95 -14.16 5.91
N ARG A 72 -6.82 -13.28 6.42
CA ARG A 72 -6.74 -11.83 6.16
C ARG A 72 -5.49 -11.23 6.79
N SER A 73 -5.20 -11.58 8.04
CA SER A 73 -4.01 -11.09 8.74
C SER A 73 -2.72 -11.57 8.08
N LYS A 74 -2.65 -12.84 7.66
CA LYS A 74 -1.48 -13.39 6.95
C LYS A 74 -1.24 -12.70 5.61
N ARG A 75 -2.29 -12.50 4.81
CA ARG A 75 -2.18 -11.80 3.52
C ARG A 75 -1.74 -10.34 3.71
N ALA A 76 -2.31 -9.63 4.69
CA ALA A 76 -1.89 -8.27 5.01
C ALA A 76 -0.41 -8.18 5.39
N LEU A 77 0.11 -9.17 6.13
CA LEU A 77 1.54 -9.25 6.45
C LEU A 77 2.42 -9.56 5.23
N ALA A 78 1.99 -10.47 4.35
CA ALA A 78 2.69 -10.77 3.09
C ALA A 78 2.77 -9.54 2.18
N GLU A 79 1.66 -8.81 2.04
CA GLU A 79 1.59 -7.57 1.27
C GLU A 79 2.47 -6.46 1.86
N ALA A 80 2.48 -6.31 3.18
CA ALA A 80 3.25 -5.29 3.89
C ALA A 80 4.77 -5.55 3.85
N THR A 81 5.20 -6.81 3.83
CA THR A 81 6.62 -7.18 3.81
C THR A 81 7.26 -7.08 2.43
N GLY A 82 6.47 -6.90 1.36
CA GLY A 82 6.94 -6.51 0.03
C GLY A 82 7.54 -7.66 -0.79
N GLY A 83 7.18 -8.91 -0.48
CA GLY A 83 7.50 -10.08 -1.31
C GLY A 83 7.47 -11.41 -0.57
N GLU A 84 7.08 -12.48 -1.28
CA GLU A 84 6.97 -13.86 -0.76
C GLU A 84 8.28 -14.40 -0.15
N HIS A 85 9.43 -13.84 -0.54
CA HIS A 85 10.74 -14.21 -0.01
C HIS A 85 10.96 -13.83 1.46
N VAL A 86 10.21 -12.86 1.99
CA VAL A 86 10.33 -12.42 3.39
C VAL A 86 9.27 -13.09 4.26
N PHE A 87 8.04 -13.13 3.77
CA PHE A 87 6.93 -13.79 4.44
C PHE A 87 5.94 -14.30 3.39
N SER A 88 5.63 -15.60 3.44
CA SER A 88 4.59 -16.23 2.64
C SER A 88 3.54 -16.82 3.58
N ALA A 89 2.28 -16.58 3.28
CA ALA A 89 1.17 -17.09 4.09
C ALA A 89 1.13 -18.63 4.06
N GLU A 90 1.48 -19.23 2.92
CA GLU A 90 1.60 -20.67 2.69
C GLU A 90 2.70 -21.25 3.56
N THR A 91 3.90 -20.65 3.49
CA THR A 91 5.08 -21.13 4.23
C THR A 91 4.86 -21.00 5.73
N ALA A 92 4.32 -19.86 6.19
CA ALA A 92 3.99 -19.66 7.60
C ALA A 92 2.95 -20.67 8.09
N THR A 93 1.89 -20.92 7.30
CA THR A 93 0.85 -21.91 7.64
C THR A 93 1.41 -23.32 7.68
N ALA A 94 2.29 -23.70 6.74
CA ALA A 94 2.94 -25.01 6.74
C ALA A 94 3.85 -25.21 7.95
N LEU A 95 4.66 -24.20 8.30
CA LEU A 95 5.49 -24.21 9.50
C LEU A 95 4.65 -24.27 10.78
N ASN A 96 3.49 -23.62 10.78
CA ASN A 96 2.55 -23.68 11.90
C ASN A 96 1.93 -25.08 12.04
N ILE A 97 1.55 -25.74 10.94
CA ILE A 97 1.07 -27.12 10.98
C ILE A 97 2.15 -28.05 11.56
N LEU A 98 3.40 -27.91 11.12
CA LEU A 98 4.53 -28.67 11.69
C LEU A 98 4.69 -28.41 13.20
N LEU A 99 4.52 -27.16 13.63
CA LEU A 99 4.52 -26.79 15.03
C LEU A 99 3.36 -27.45 15.79
N ASP A 100 2.15 -27.50 15.22
CA ASP A 100 0.97 -28.12 15.85
C ASP A 100 1.17 -29.64 16.04
N PHE A 101 1.80 -30.30 15.06
CA PHE A 101 2.18 -31.72 15.17
C PHE A 101 3.25 -32.00 16.24
N LEU A 102 3.97 -30.98 16.72
CA LEU A 102 4.84 -31.08 17.88
C LEU A 102 4.11 -30.68 19.17
N LEU A 103 3.36 -29.58 19.13
CA LEU A 103 2.74 -28.95 20.29
C LEU A 103 1.61 -29.81 20.85
N TYR A 104 0.72 -30.33 20.02
CA TYR A 104 -0.47 -31.06 20.50
C TYR A 104 -0.13 -32.40 21.14
N PRO A 105 0.80 -33.21 20.61
CA PRO A 105 1.26 -34.41 21.31
C PRO A 105 1.94 -34.09 22.65
N VAL A 106 2.71 -33.00 22.74
CA VAL A 106 3.31 -32.54 24.01
C VAL A 106 2.23 -32.10 25.00
N LEU A 107 1.23 -31.34 24.56
CA LEU A 107 0.09 -30.95 25.42
C LEU A 107 -0.71 -32.17 25.87
N GLY A 108 -0.92 -33.14 24.98
CA GLY A 108 -1.53 -34.43 25.31
C GLY A 108 -0.74 -35.17 26.39
N TYR A 109 0.58 -35.31 26.20
CA TYR A 109 1.46 -35.91 27.20
C TYR A 109 1.38 -35.21 28.56
N LEU A 110 1.44 -33.88 28.60
CA LEU A 110 1.31 -33.09 29.83
C LEU A 110 -0.06 -33.27 30.50
N ALA A 111 -1.14 -33.36 29.72
CA ALA A 111 -2.47 -33.66 30.22
C ALA A 111 -2.54 -35.07 30.84
N GLY A 112 -1.89 -36.06 30.21
CA GLY A 112 -1.76 -37.41 30.74
C GLY A 112 -1.01 -37.45 32.09
N LEU A 113 0.09 -36.70 32.21
CA LEU A 113 0.81 -36.55 33.48
C LEU A 113 -0.07 -35.90 34.56
N ALA A 114 -0.80 -34.84 34.21
CA ALA A 114 -1.71 -34.16 35.12
C ALA A 114 -2.87 -35.07 35.59
N ALA A 115 -3.27 -36.03 34.75
CA ALA A 115 -4.25 -37.06 35.08
C ALA A 115 -3.68 -38.20 35.96
N GLY A 116 -2.38 -38.16 36.29
CA GLY A 116 -1.72 -39.13 37.19
C GLY A 116 -1.06 -40.30 36.47
N ASN A 117 -0.95 -40.28 35.13
CA ASN A 117 -0.28 -41.34 34.40
C ASN A 117 1.25 -41.28 34.61
N PRO A 118 1.92 -42.43 34.84
CA PRO A 118 3.37 -42.45 34.93
C PRO A 118 4.03 -42.08 33.59
N PRO A 119 5.12 -41.28 33.62
CA PRO A 119 5.77 -40.77 32.42
C PRO A 119 6.38 -41.90 31.58
N LEU A 120 6.21 -41.79 30.26
CA LEU A 120 6.78 -42.66 29.22
C LEU A 120 6.36 -44.13 29.36
N THR A 121 5.08 -44.37 29.65
CA THR A 121 4.51 -45.71 29.83
C THR A 121 3.40 -46.01 28.82
N GLU A 122 2.92 -47.26 28.74
CA GLU A 122 1.79 -47.56 27.84
C GLU A 122 0.53 -46.72 28.14
N SER A 123 0.40 -46.24 29.38
CA SER A 123 -0.74 -45.43 29.83
C SER A 123 -0.77 -44.00 29.26
N ASP A 124 0.38 -43.43 28.86
CA ASP A 124 0.45 -42.08 28.29
C ASP A 124 0.32 -42.04 26.75
N ARG A 125 0.54 -43.18 26.09
CA ARG A 125 0.45 -43.32 24.63
C ARG A 125 -0.89 -42.85 24.07
N GLY A 126 -1.98 -43.13 24.79
CA GLY A 126 -3.33 -42.71 24.39
C GLY A 126 -3.47 -41.19 24.30
N TRP A 127 -2.84 -40.45 25.22
CA TRP A 127 -2.88 -38.99 25.24
C TRP A 127 -2.02 -38.35 24.15
N ILE A 128 -0.85 -38.93 23.88
CA ILE A 128 0.02 -38.52 22.77
C ILE A 128 -0.71 -38.74 21.44
N LEU A 129 -1.32 -39.92 21.26
CA LEU A 129 -2.07 -40.25 20.05
C LEU A 129 -3.28 -39.32 19.88
N LEU A 130 -3.97 -38.98 20.96
CA LEU A 130 -5.04 -37.98 20.93
C LEU A 130 -4.54 -36.62 20.44
N GLY A 131 -3.36 -36.17 20.90
CA GLY A 131 -2.72 -34.96 20.42
C GLY A 131 -2.44 -34.98 18.91
N ILE A 132 -1.93 -36.11 18.39
CA ILE A 132 -1.71 -36.31 16.94
C ILE A 132 -3.05 -36.24 16.17
N MET A 133 -4.10 -36.88 16.69
CA MET A 133 -5.42 -36.87 16.07
C MET A 133 -6.02 -35.46 16.03
N LEU A 134 -5.85 -34.68 17.10
CA LEU A 134 -6.27 -33.26 17.14
C LEU A 134 -5.51 -32.43 16.11
N ALA A 135 -4.19 -32.59 16.00
CA ALA A 135 -3.37 -31.86 15.03
C ALA A 135 -3.77 -32.19 13.58
N THR A 136 -4.07 -33.48 13.33
CA THR A 136 -4.56 -33.96 12.05
C THR A 136 -5.93 -33.36 11.73
N GLY A 137 -6.87 -33.43 12.67
CA GLY A 137 -8.22 -32.89 12.49
C GLY A 137 -8.21 -31.39 12.20
N GLU A 138 -7.42 -30.63 12.95
CA GLU A 138 -7.25 -29.20 12.71
C GLU A 138 -6.63 -28.89 11.35
N THR A 139 -5.59 -29.64 10.96
CA THR A 139 -4.96 -29.48 9.64
C THR A 139 -5.97 -29.69 8.51
N LEU A 140 -6.82 -30.73 8.61
CA LEU A 140 -7.88 -31.00 7.64
C LEU A 140 -8.90 -29.86 7.58
N VAL A 141 -9.31 -29.31 8.72
CA VAL A 141 -10.25 -28.17 8.77
C VAL A 141 -9.63 -26.92 8.14
N ARG A 142 -8.36 -26.65 8.42
CA ARG A 142 -7.65 -25.45 7.93
C ARG A 142 -7.38 -25.48 6.43
N LEU A 143 -7.09 -26.66 5.89
CA LEU A 143 -6.77 -26.87 4.48
C LEU A 143 -7.96 -27.41 3.67
N ARG A 144 -9.16 -27.44 4.23
CA ARG A 144 -10.35 -28.05 3.62
C ARG A 144 -10.63 -27.58 2.19
N GLU A 145 -10.39 -26.29 1.89
CA GLU A 145 -10.63 -25.74 0.56
C GLU A 145 -9.62 -26.24 -0.47
N GLY A 146 -8.38 -26.53 -0.05
CA GLY A 146 -7.38 -27.17 -0.91
C GLY A 146 -7.63 -28.65 -1.11
N ILE A 147 -7.84 -29.37 -0.01
CA ILE A 147 -7.96 -30.83 0.01
C ILE A 147 -9.26 -31.28 -0.67
N PHE A 148 -10.40 -30.66 -0.36
CA PHE A 148 -11.70 -31.06 -0.89
C PHE A 148 -12.15 -30.22 -2.10
N GLY A 149 -11.59 -29.02 -2.29
CA GLY A 149 -11.97 -28.09 -3.35
C GLY A 149 -11.04 -28.06 -4.57
N ALA A 150 -9.90 -28.78 -4.53
CA ALA A 150 -8.90 -28.84 -5.60
C ALA A 150 -8.47 -27.47 -6.17
N ARG A 151 -8.46 -26.44 -5.31
CA ARG A 151 -8.04 -25.09 -5.70
C ARG A 151 -6.52 -24.97 -5.71
N PRO A 152 -5.94 -24.17 -6.63
CA PRO A 152 -4.51 -23.88 -6.60
C PRO A 152 -4.14 -23.11 -5.33
N ALA A 153 -2.91 -23.31 -4.83
CA ALA A 153 -2.45 -22.84 -3.52
C ALA A 153 -2.68 -21.34 -3.27
N ASN A 154 -2.49 -20.52 -4.30
CA ASN A 154 -2.67 -19.07 -4.27
C ASN A 154 -4.14 -18.60 -4.17
N GLN A 155 -5.11 -19.50 -4.34
CA GLN A 155 -6.54 -19.20 -4.28
C GLN A 155 -7.23 -19.84 -3.06
N ILE A 156 -6.50 -20.63 -2.28
CA ILE A 156 -7.03 -21.27 -1.06
C ILE A 156 -7.10 -20.24 0.06
N ARG A 157 -8.19 -20.25 0.84
CA ARG A 157 -8.21 -19.56 2.13
C ARG A 157 -7.46 -20.39 3.16
N LEU A 158 -6.33 -19.88 3.65
CA LEU A 158 -5.51 -20.58 4.63
C LEU A 158 -6.08 -20.34 6.02
N GLY A 159 -6.81 -21.32 6.56
CA GLY A 159 -7.44 -21.22 7.89
C GLY A 159 -6.45 -20.91 9.01
N GLY A 160 -6.91 -20.14 10.01
CA GLY A 160 -6.17 -19.93 11.26
C GLY A 160 -6.21 -21.17 12.16
N SER A 161 -5.29 -21.24 13.12
CA SER A 161 -5.27 -22.31 14.12
C SER A 161 -6.29 -22.04 15.24
N LEU A 162 -6.55 -23.04 16.09
CA LEU A 162 -7.44 -22.92 17.26
C LEU A 162 -6.97 -21.82 18.23
N TYR A 163 -5.65 -21.67 18.37
CA TYR A 163 -5.02 -20.61 19.15
C TYR A 163 -4.68 -19.36 18.32
N GLY A 164 -5.08 -19.33 17.05
CA GLY A 164 -4.85 -18.20 16.14
C GLY A 164 -5.51 -16.91 16.62
N THR A 165 -6.73 -16.99 17.15
CA THR A 165 -7.46 -15.82 17.69
C THR A 165 -6.74 -15.17 18.88
N PRO A 166 -6.37 -15.89 19.95
CA PRO A 166 -5.63 -15.28 21.06
C PRO A 166 -4.24 -14.78 20.64
N VAL A 167 -3.56 -15.49 19.73
CA VAL A 167 -2.28 -15.00 19.16
C VAL A 167 -2.47 -13.72 18.35
N GLY A 168 -3.54 -13.63 17.56
CA GLY A 168 -3.90 -12.45 16.78
C GLY A 168 -4.16 -11.24 17.66
N TRP A 169 -4.86 -11.42 18.78
CA TRP A 169 -5.07 -10.35 19.76
C TRP A 169 -3.74 -9.87 20.38
N LEU A 170 -2.87 -10.80 20.77
CA LEU A 170 -1.56 -10.49 21.34
C LEU A 170 -0.64 -9.76 20.33
N LEU A 171 -0.69 -10.15 19.06
CA LEU A 171 0.17 -9.62 18.01
C LEU A 171 -0.43 -8.43 17.25
N ALA A 172 -1.69 -8.09 17.47
CA ALA A 172 -2.40 -6.97 16.83
C ALA A 172 -1.57 -5.67 16.73
N PRO A 173 -0.98 -5.13 17.82
CA PRO A 173 -0.23 -3.87 17.74
C PRO A 173 1.02 -3.97 16.87
N LEU A 174 1.64 -5.15 16.81
CA LEU A 174 2.80 -5.39 15.95
C LEU A 174 2.38 -5.49 14.48
N ILE A 175 1.30 -6.25 14.21
CA ILE A 175 0.74 -6.41 12.86
C ILE A 175 0.31 -5.05 12.32
N GLU A 176 -0.43 -4.26 13.10
CA GLU A 176 -0.83 -2.90 12.70
C GLU A 176 0.37 -2.02 12.38
N ARG A 177 1.45 -2.08 13.16
CA ARG A 177 2.66 -1.30 12.91
C ARG A 177 3.33 -1.70 11.59
N VAL A 178 3.35 -2.99 11.27
CA VAL A 178 3.93 -3.51 10.03
C VAL A 178 3.04 -3.18 8.83
N VAL A 179 1.72 -3.36 8.95
CA VAL A 179 0.74 -3.10 7.88
C VAL A 179 0.58 -1.60 7.61
N ARG A 180 0.70 -0.73 8.62
CA ARG A 180 0.65 0.73 8.46
C ARG A 180 1.74 1.27 7.53
N TRP A 181 2.86 0.56 7.37
CA TRP A 181 3.92 0.96 6.45
C TRP A 181 3.57 0.78 4.97
N ARG A 182 2.42 0.19 4.64
CA ARG A 182 1.96 0.08 3.24
C ARG A 182 0.44 0.21 3.16
N ARG A 183 -0.08 1.43 3.34
CA ARG A 183 -1.49 1.74 3.05
C ARG A 183 -1.65 2.07 1.56
N SER A 184 -1.94 1.10 0.69
CA SER A 184 -2.44 1.43 -0.65
C SER A 184 -3.94 1.73 -0.60
N GLY A 185 -4.35 2.95 -0.96
CA GLY A 185 -5.75 3.23 -1.25
C GLY A 185 -6.15 2.57 -2.57
N VAL A 186 -6.87 1.44 -2.50
CA VAL A 186 -7.56 0.76 -3.61
C VAL A 186 -6.67 0.15 -4.73
N ILE A 187 -6.37 -1.13 -4.50
CA ILE A 187 -6.30 -2.25 -5.46
C ILE A 187 -5.34 -2.13 -6.68
N PRO A 188 -4.08 -2.61 -6.57
CA PRO A 188 -3.43 -3.24 -7.71
C PRO A 188 -4.04 -4.63 -7.89
N VAL A 189 -5.08 -4.77 -8.72
CA VAL A 189 -5.42 -6.08 -9.28
C VAL A 189 -4.57 -6.21 -10.53
N ASP A 190 -3.44 -6.90 -10.38
CA ASP A 190 -2.88 -7.67 -11.47
C ASP A 190 -3.82 -8.85 -11.73
N GLY A 191 -4.30 -9.01 -12.97
CA GLY A 191 -4.77 -10.31 -13.44
C GLY A 191 -6.07 -10.38 -14.24
N TYR A 192 -6.84 -9.30 -14.43
CA TYR A 192 -8.04 -9.35 -15.28
C TYR A 192 -8.09 -8.18 -16.26
N PHE A 193 -7.71 -8.46 -17.51
CA PHE A 193 -7.83 -7.53 -18.64
C PHE A 193 -9.04 -7.95 -19.48
N THR A 194 -10.22 -7.46 -19.11
CA THR A 194 -11.35 -7.43 -20.06
C THR A 194 -11.63 -5.97 -20.44
N PRO A 195 -12.16 -5.70 -21.65
CA PRO A 195 -12.49 -4.35 -22.09
C PRO A 195 -13.43 -3.59 -21.12
N GLU A 196 -14.32 -4.32 -20.44
CA GLU A 196 -15.22 -3.77 -19.43
C GLU A 196 -14.45 -3.30 -18.18
N PHE A 197 -13.38 -4.00 -17.79
CA PHE A 197 -12.53 -3.62 -16.67
C PHE A 197 -11.69 -2.37 -16.98
N GLU A 198 -11.16 -2.25 -18.20
CA GLU A 198 -10.47 -1.03 -18.65
C GLU A 198 -11.41 0.18 -18.62
N SER A 199 -12.67 0.02 -19.05
CA SER A 199 -13.66 1.09 -19.00
C SER A 199 -13.96 1.56 -17.57
N LYS A 200 -13.97 0.63 -16.60
CA LYS A 200 -14.16 0.92 -15.18
C LYS A 200 -12.93 1.63 -14.60
N ARG A 201 -11.72 1.15 -14.89
CA ARG A 201 -10.48 1.75 -14.40
C ARG A 201 -10.27 3.16 -14.95
N GLU A 202 -10.54 3.39 -16.23
CA GLU A 202 -10.53 4.75 -16.80
C GLU A 202 -11.58 5.65 -16.13
N ARG A 203 -12.73 5.12 -15.73
CA ARG A 203 -13.71 5.87 -14.94
C ARG A 203 -13.14 6.25 -13.58
N GLU A 204 -12.57 5.31 -12.83
CA GLU A 204 -11.96 5.56 -11.52
C GLU A 204 -10.79 6.57 -11.62
N ARG A 205 -9.98 6.53 -12.70
CA ARG A 205 -8.94 7.53 -12.97
C ARG A 205 -9.50 8.95 -13.10
N ARG A 206 -10.65 9.13 -13.77
CA ARG A 206 -11.30 10.46 -13.95
C ARG A 206 -11.77 11.07 -12.63
N TYR A 207 -12.14 10.23 -11.66
CA TYR A 207 -12.50 10.66 -10.32
C TYR A 207 -11.28 10.83 -9.39
N GLY A 208 -10.06 10.59 -9.88
CA GLY A 208 -8.85 10.64 -9.07
C GLY A 208 -8.78 9.55 -8.00
N GLU A 209 -9.45 8.42 -8.21
CA GLU A 209 -9.55 7.32 -7.25
C GLU A 209 -8.43 6.28 -7.40
N VAL A 210 -7.71 6.29 -8.53
CA VAL A 210 -6.61 5.35 -8.80
C VAL A 210 -5.30 5.92 -8.30
N TYR A 211 -4.94 5.61 -7.05
CA TYR A 211 -3.67 6.00 -6.48
C TYR A 211 -3.07 4.92 -5.57
N ALA A 212 -1.76 4.99 -5.32
CA ALA A 212 -1.05 4.14 -4.38
C ALA A 212 -0.24 5.02 -3.44
N VAL A 213 -0.23 4.67 -2.16
CA VAL A 213 0.60 5.35 -1.15
C VAL A 213 1.58 4.33 -0.56
N GLU A 214 2.86 4.66 -0.64
CA GLU A 214 3.95 3.94 -0.02
C GLU A 214 4.43 4.77 1.18
N GLU A 215 4.08 4.31 2.38
CA GLU A 215 4.47 4.97 3.62
C GLU A 215 5.88 4.53 4.03
N HIS A 216 6.69 5.49 4.43
CA HIS A 216 8.06 5.29 4.88
C HIS A 216 8.31 6.03 6.20
N ASP A 217 9.32 5.62 6.96
CA ASP A 217 9.66 6.29 8.23
C ASP A 217 9.95 7.79 8.03
N GLY A 218 10.52 8.15 6.87
CA GLY A 218 10.85 9.52 6.50
C GLY A 218 9.72 10.33 5.86
N GLY A 219 8.60 9.71 5.48
CA GLY A 219 7.66 10.35 4.56
C GLY A 219 6.70 9.40 3.87
N ALA A 220 5.99 9.88 2.86
CA ALA A 220 5.13 9.07 2.01
C ALA A 220 5.47 9.30 0.54
N TYR A 221 5.34 8.28 -0.28
CA TYR A 221 5.46 8.35 -1.73
C TYR A 221 4.12 7.95 -2.35
N ILE A 222 3.49 8.88 -3.05
CA ILE A 222 2.15 8.77 -3.61
C ILE A 222 2.27 8.72 -5.12
N ARG A 223 1.56 7.77 -5.75
CA ARG A 223 1.45 7.65 -7.20
C ARG A 223 -0.03 7.66 -7.58
N MET A 224 -0.46 8.57 -8.42
CA MET A 224 -1.84 8.70 -8.89
C MET A 224 -1.87 8.58 -10.41
N GLU A 225 -2.73 7.71 -10.92
CA GLU A 225 -2.96 7.55 -12.35
C GLU A 225 -4.11 8.45 -12.79
N LEU A 226 -3.82 9.35 -13.74
CA LEU A 226 -4.82 10.19 -14.40
C LEU A 226 -5.37 9.50 -15.66
N PRO A 227 -6.58 9.87 -16.10
CA PRO A 227 -7.23 9.21 -17.22
C PRO A 227 -6.46 9.46 -18.52
N ARG A 228 -6.43 8.43 -19.37
CA ARG A 228 -5.68 8.44 -20.62
C ARG A 228 -6.57 8.69 -21.82
N ARG A 229 -7.86 8.38 -21.72
CA ARG A 229 -8.79 8.43 -22.85
C ARG A 229 -10.07 9.19 -22.55
N ILE A 230 -10.48 10.01 -23.51
CA ILE A 230 -11.79 10.65 -23.53
C ILE A 230 -12.86 9.56 -23.71
N PRO A 231 -13.92 9.53 -22.88
CA PRO A 231 -14.98 8.54 -23.02
C PRO A 231 -15.63 8.64 -24.41
N PRO A 232 -15.96 7.50 -25.04
CA PRO A 232 -16.67 7.51 -26.32
C PRO A 232 -18.04 8.14 -26.12
N SER A 233 -18.35 9.17 -26.91
CA SER A 233 -19.64 9.85 -26.88
C SER A 233 -19.95 10.50 -28.22
N ALA A 234 -21.24 10.62 -28.54
CA ALA A 234 -21.68 11.36 -29.73
C ALA A 234 -21.25 12.84 -29.70
N ALA A 235 -21.07 13.42 -28.51
CA ALA A 235 -20.55 14.78 -28.35
C ALA A 235 -19.07 14.86 -28.77
N ARG A 236 -18.23 13.90 -28.33
CA ARG A 236 -16.83 13.79 -28.77
C ARG A 236 -16.74 13.67 -30.28
N ASP A 237 -17.54 12.78 -30.88
CA ASP A 237 -17.50 12.51 -32.32
C ASP A 237 -17.95 13.73 -33.15
N ARG A 238 -18.96 14.48 -32.68
CA ARG A 238 -19.41 15.73 -33.32
C ARG A 238 -18.39 16.86 -33.24
N LEU A 239 -17.67 16.95 -32.12
CA LEU A 239 -16.63 17.96 -31.91
C LEU A 239 -15.30 17.57 -32.57
N GLY A 240 -15.19 16.37 -33.16
CA GLY A 240 -13.97 15.91 -33.82
C GLY A 240 -12.78 15.76 -32.85
N LEU A 241 -13.05 15.54 -31.56
CA LEU A 241 -12.02 15.45 -30.54
C LEU A 241 -11.25 14.13 -30.66
N SER A 242 -9.96 14.19 -30.32
CA SER A 242 -9.11 12.99 -30.29
C SER A 242 -9.58 11.99 -29.22
N GLU A 243 -9.12 10.74 -29.29
CA GLU A 243 -9.36 9.76 -28.23
C GLU A 243 -8.53 10.05 -26.98
N GLU A 244 -7.41 10.76 -27.12
CA GLU A 244 -6.47 11.03 -26.03
C GLU A 244 -6.99 12.11 -25.09
N MET A 245 -6.86 11.86 -23.79
CA MET A 245 -7.20 12.84 -22.76
C MET A 245 -6.16 13.97 -22.74
N PRO A 246 -6.55 15.26 -22.66
CA PRO A 246 -5.61 16.34 -22.39
C PRO A 246 -4.97 16.17 -21.00
N ASP A 247 -3.85 16.85 -20.77
CA ASP A 247 -3.29 16.94 -19.42
C ASP A 247 -4.19 17.81 -18.53
N TYR A 248 -4.37 17.37 -17.29
CA TYR A 248 -5.13 18.11 -16.30
C TYR A 248 -4.29 19.29 -15.78
N ASP A 249 -4.95 20.42 -15.48
CA ASP A 249 -4.39 21.45 -14.61
C ASP A 249 -4.44 20.93 -13.17
N LEU A 250 -3.27 20.67 -12.58
CA LEU A 250 -3.12 20.03 -11.28
C LEU A 250 -2.69 21.03 -10.21
N LYS A 251 -3.38 21.01 -9.08
CA LYS A 251 -3.05 21.77 -7.87
C LYS A 251 -2.92 20.83 -6.69
N ILE A 252 -1.80 20.94 -5.99
CA ILE A 252 -1.49 20.11 -4.82
C ILE A 252 -1.45 21.03 -3.60
N ALA A 253 -2.20 20.67 -2.58
CA ALA A 253 -2.15 21.30 -1.27
C ALA A 253 -1.73 20.27 -0.23
N ILE A 254 -0.87 20.70 0.69
CA ILE A 254 -0.45 19.89 1.82
C ILE A 254 -1.17 20.40 3.06
N GLU A 255 -1.90 19.50 3.71
CA GLU A 255 -2.52 19.73 5.01
C GLU A 255 -1.82 18.85 6.06
N PRO A 256 -1.99 19.12 7.38
CA PRO A 256 -1.23 18.44 8.43
C PRO A 256 -1.27 16.91 8.42
N GLU A 257 -2.36 16.31 7.93
CA GLU A 257 -2.56 14.85 7.89
C GLU A 257 -3.04 14.34 6.52
N GLN A 258 -3.07 15.19 5.49
CA GLN A 258 -3.54 14.79 4.16
C GLN A 258 -2.89 15.60 3.05
N VAL A 259 -2.74 14.97 1.89
CA VAL A 259 -2.41 15.60 0.62
C VAL A 259 -3.70 15.76 -0.16
N VAL A 260 -4.01 16.99 -0.56
CA VAL A 260 -5.18 17.29 -1.39
C VAL A 260 -4.71 17.52 -2.83
N VAL A 261 -5.15 16.66 -3.74
CA VAL A 261 -4.90 16.78 -5.17
C VAL A 261 -6.18 17.27 -5.84
N ARG A 262 -6.10 18.39 -6.53
CA ARG A 262 -7.18 18.92 -7.37
C ARG A 262 -6.75 18.86 -8.82
N GLY A 263 -7.58 18.29 -9.67
CA GLY A 263 -7.38 18.29 -11.11
C GLY A 263 -8.55 18.93 -11.84
N SER A 264 -8.25 19.71 -12.87
CA SER A 264 -9.24 20.33 -13.74
C SER A 264 -8.90 20.07 -15.21
N VAL A 265 -9.89 19.74 -16.03
CA VAL A 265 -9.70 19.66 -17.49
C VAL A 265 -9.58 21.08 -18.04
N PRO A 266 -8.47 21.45 -18.71
CA PRO A 266 -8.26 22.82 -19.19
C PRO A 266 -9.00 23.09 -20.52
N ASP A 267 -9.17 22.06 -21.35
CA ASP A 267 -9.75 22.20 -22.69
C ASP A 267 -11.29 22.38 -22.62
N PRO A 268 -11.83 23.53 -23.09
CA PRO A 268 -13.26 23.82 -23.02
C PRO A 268 -14.12 22.84 -23.84
N ASP A 269 -13.61 22.30 -24.94
CA ASP A 269 -14.35 21.37 -25.79
C ASP A 269 -14.44 20.00 -25.12
N VAL A 270 -13.37 19.56 -24.46
CA VAL A 270 -13.39 18.35 -23.62
C VAL A 270 -14.30 18.54 -22.40
N ARG A 271 -14.28 19.72 -21.77
CA ARG A 271 -15.21 20.06 -20.69
C ARG A 271 -16.67 19.99 -21.15
N ALA A 272 -16.97 20.43 -22.37
CA ALA A 272 -18.32 20.35 -22.94
C ALA A 272 -18.79 18.89 -23.10
N VAL A 273 -17.90 17.98 -23.52
CA VAL A 273 -18.20 16.54 -23.55
C VAL A 273 -18.53 16.01 -22.15
N PHE A 274 -17.78 16.45 -21.14
CA PHE A 274 -17.91 15.95 -19.77
C PHE A 274 -19.16 16.51 -19.08
N ALA A 275 -19.53 17.76 -19.37
CA ALA A 275 -20.75 18.39 -18.85
C ALA A 275 -22.04 17.63 -19.22
N VAL A 276 -22.03 16.90 -20.35
CA VAL A 276 -23.19 16.12 -20.82
C VAL A 276 -23.21 14.70 -20.24
N SER A 277 -22.12 14.25 -19.61
CA SER A 277 -21.99 12.90 -19.05
C SER A 277 -21.81 12.94 -17.52
N PRO A 278 -22.83 12.54 -16.73
CA PRO A 278 -22.75 12.56 -15.27
C PRO A 278 -21.68 11.60 -14.70
N ALA A 279 -21.18 10.68 -15.52
CA ALA A 279 -20.11 9.73 -15.17
C ALA A 279 -18.68 10.28 -15.40
N CYS A 280 -18.54 11.56 -15.73
CA CYS A 280 -17.27 12.16 -16.12
C CYS A 280 -17.11 13.58 -15.56
N PRO A 281 -16.49 13.75 -14.38
CA PRO A 281 -16.34 15.07 -13.78
C PRO A 281 -15.30 15.90 -14.55
N THR A 282 -15.58 17.20 -14.75
CA THR A 282 -14.60 18.16 -15.30
C THR A 282 -13.48 18.47 -14.31
N ASP A 283 -13.79 18.35 -13.02
CA ASP A 283 -12.92 18.71 -11.92
C ASP A 283 -13.02 17.62 -10.84
N PHE A 284 -11.89 17.23 -10.25
CA PHE A 284 -11.86 16.27 -9.14
C PHE A 284 -11.05 16.82 -7.97
N GLU A 285 -11.37 16.36 -6.76
CA GLU A 285 -10.59 16.58 -5.55
C GLU A 285 -10.38 15.22 -4.86
N THR A 286 -9.13 14.80 -4.74
CA THR A 286 -8.76 13.59 -4.00
C THR A 286 -8.01 13.98 -2.74
N ARG A 287 -8.48 13.50 -1.58
CA ARG A 287 -7.81 13.67 -0.29
C ARG A 287 -7.13 12.38 0.09
N ILE A 288 -5.81 12.42 0.17
CA ILE A 288 -4.96 11.26 0.43
C ILE A 288 -4.40 11.40 1.85
N PRO A 289 -4.82 10.56 2.81
CA PRO A 289 -4.32 10.64 4.17
C PRO A 289 -2.82 10.28 4.19
N VAL A 290 -2.03 11.10 4.88
CA VAL A 290 -0.60 10.87 5.13
C VAL A 290 -0.33 10.92 6.62
N ALA A 291 0.51 10.02 7.13
CA ALA A 291 0.73 9.97 8.56
C ALA A 291 1.70 11.06 9.06
N GLY A 292 1.26 11.83 10.05
CA GLY A 292 2.11 12.73 10.85
C GLY A 292 2.53 14.04 10.16
N PRO A 293 3.23 14.92 10.89
CA PRO A 293 3.48 16.29 10.43
C PRO A 293 4.47 16.34 9.26
N VAL A 294 4.03 17.00 8.18
CA VAL A 294 4.80 17.23 6.96
C VAL A 294 5.72 18.45 7.14
N ALA A 295 6.94 18.37 6.61
CA ALA A 295 7.87 19.51 6.53
C ALA A 295 8.31 19.85 5.12
N GLY A 296 8.08 18.97 4.15
CA GLY A 296 8.29 19.31 2.76
C GLY A 296 7.57 18.35 1.85
N TYR A 297 7.45 18.74 0.59
CA TYR A 297 6.95 17.87 -0.45
C TYR A 297 7.64 18.18 -1.77
N ALA A 298 7.58 17.24 -2.69
CA ALA A 298 7.94 17.42 -4.07
C ALA A 298 6.95 16.66 -4.92
N TRP A 299 6.75 17.07 -6.16
CA TRP A 299 5.87 16.35 -7.06
C TRP A 299 6.38 16.45 -8.49
N ARG A 300 5.95 15.50 -9.32
CA ARG A 300 6.14 15.55 -10.76
C ARG A 300 4.96 14.90 -11.46
N TYR A 301 4.71 15.34 -12.68
CA TYR A 301 3.67 14.78 -13.52
C TYR A 301 4.24 14.45 -14.90
N ARG A 302 4.14 13.19 -15.30
CA ARG A 302 4.60 12.68 -16.60
C ARG A 302 3.73 11.51 -17.03
N ASP A 303 3.40 11.42 -18.32
CA ASP A 303 2.71 10.26 -18.91
C ASP A 303 1.42 9.85 -18.17
N LYS A 304 0.60 10.83 -17.79
CA LYS A 304 -0.63 10.65 -16.99
C LYS A 304 -0.39 10.02 -15.60
N LEU A 305 0.84 10.09 -15.08
CA LEU A 305 1.21 9.65 -13.74
C LEU A 305 1.63 10.87 -12.91
N LEU A 306 0.87 11.16 -11.86
CA LEU A 306 1.23 12.14 -10.84
C LEU A 306 1.96 11.43 -9.71
N GLU A 307 3.17 11.86 -9.43
CA GLU A 307 3.98 11.36 -8.33
C GLU A 307 4.18 12.47 -7.31
N ILE A 308 3.92 12.19 -6.04
CA ILE A 308 4.07 13.13 -4.93
C ILE A 308 4.93 12.47 -3.85
N VAL A 309 5.96 13.15 -3.41
CA VAL A 309 6.79 12.77 -2.28
C VAL A 309 6.52 13.73 -1.15
N VAL A 310 6.16 13.20 0.02
CA VAL A 310 5.90 13.95 1.24
C VAL A 310 6.99 13.61 2.24
N VAL A 311 7.64 14.61 2.82
CA VAL A 311 8.74 14.44 3.77
C VAL A 311 8.29 14.91 5.15
N ARG A 312 8.49 14.06 6.17
CA ARG A 312 8.10 14.35 7.56
C ARG A 312 9.06 15.35 8.22
N LYS A 313 8.57 16.09 9.22
CA LYS A 313 9.36 17.09 9.97
C LYS A 313 10.62 16.56 10.66
N GLY A 314 10.63 15.29 11.07
CA GLY A 314 11.82 14.65 11.64
C GLY A 314 12.85 14.18 10.60
N ALA A 315 12.47 14.08 9.32
CA ALA A 315 13.31 13.50 8.27
C ALA A 315 14.26 14.51 7.61
N LEU A 316 13.89 15.79 7.60
CA LEU A 316 14.71 16.88 7.03
C LEU A 316 15.81 17.38 7.98
N ALA A 317 15.78 17.00 9.26
CA ALA A 317 16.73 17.48 10.27
C ALA A 317 18.09 16.73 10.27
N ASP A 318 18.23 15.66 9.49
CA ASP A 318 19.37 14.74 9.59
C ASP A 318 20.59 15.09 8.72
N GLU A 319 20.60 16.18 7.94
CA GLU A 319 21.83 16.59 7.23
C GLU A 319 22.94 17.11 8.19
N ASN A 320 22.58 17.51 9.43
CA ASN A 320 23.54 18.02 10.43
C ASN A 320 23.70 17.13 11.67
N GLY A 321 23.22 15.88 11.66
CA GLY A 321 23.62 14.86 12.64
C GLY A 321 23.24 15.11 14.10
N SER A 322 22.24 15.93 14.41
CA SER A 322 21.73 16.08 15.79
C SER A 322 20.36 15.44 15.94
N ASN A 323 20.37 14.19 16.40
CA ASN A 323 19.20 13.36 16.64
C ASN A 323 18.47 13.81 17.92
N HIS A 324 17.70 14.90 17.88
CA HIS A 324 16.73 15.20 18.93
C HIS A 324 15.42 14.48 18.63
N ARG A 325 15.36 13.20 19.02
CA ARG A 325 14.08 12.53 19.30
C ARG A 325 13.39 13.29 20.44
N ALA A 326 12.43 14.15 20.08
CA ALA A 326 11.40 14.58 21.01
C ALA A 326 10.58 13.34 21.38
N ARG A 327 10.79 12.86 22.61
CA ARG A 327 9.81 12.01 23.31
C ARG A 327 8.62 12.90 23.65
N GLY A 328 7.48 12.59 23.07
CA GLY A 328 6.15 12.97 23.54
C GLY A 328 5.30 11.72 23.49
#